data_AF-A0A068SY59-F1
#
_entry.id   AF-A0A068SY59-F1
#
_cell.length_a   1.000
_cell.length_b   1.000
_cell.length_c   1.000
_cell.angle_alpha   90.00
_cell.angle_beta   90.00
_cell.angle_gamma   90.00
#
_symmetry.space_group_name_H-M   'P 1'
#
loop_
_entity.id
_entity.type
_entity.pdbx_description
1 polymer ?
#
loop_
_entity_poly.entity_id
_entity_poly.type
_entity_poly.pdbx_seq_one_letter_code
_entity_poly.pdbx_strand_id
1 'polypeptide(L)'
;MNEAYRHQVRLLLDVLPLVAEEKVFALKGGTAINLFERDLPRLSVDIDLTYLPFDARDAALAAISEALQRIRARIEKTVAKTRVTLVVQPGGLEAKLHCQRGRVQIKIEVNPTLRGHLMPTRLMSCTARVQDEFEMFVEAPVVSHGEPFRGKICAATDRARRRSLSSGRRPPIPANTTSNSLRCGPAVRQPRAAHGPCHRSPRHHRSCGLGLLAFRPSRHLVRIWCQYRSNAPQ
;
A
#
# COMPACT_ATOMS: atom_id res chain seq x y z
N MET A 1 -4.61 11.91 26.91
CA MET A 1 -3.86 10.91 26.11
C MET A 1 -2.57 10.57 26.85
N ASN A 2 -2.17 9.30 26.95
CA ASN A 2 -0.93 8.92 27.66
C ASN A 2 0.31 9.55 26.98
N GLU A 3 1.25 10.07 27.75
CA GLU A 3 2.45 10.74 27.25
C GLU A 3 3.34 9.82 26.40
N ALA A 4 3.53 8.56 26.83
CA ALA A 4 4.29 7.57 26.07
C ALA A 4 3.65 7.32 24.68
N TYR A 5 2.31 7.29 24.64
CA TYR A 5 1.57 7.16 23.38
C TYR A 5 1.75 8.39 22.49
N ARG A 6 1.70 9.59 23.07
CA ARG A 6 1.89 10.83 22.31
C ARG A 6 3.29 10.90 21.69
N HIS A 7 4.31 10.44 22.40
CA HIS A 7 5.66 10.31 21.84
C HIS A 7 5.74 9.29 20.71
N GLN A 8 4.98 8.19 20.80
CA GLN A 8 4.92 7.17 19.77
C GLN A 8 4.22 7.69 18.51
N VAL A 9 3.09 8.40 18.63
CA VAL A 9 2.42 9.05 17.49
C VAL A 9 3.32 10.11 16.86
N ARG A 10 4.04 10.91 17.65
CA ARG A 10 5.03 11.85 17.10
C ARG A 10 6.11 11.16 16.27
N LEU A 11 6.67 10.05 16.78
CA LEU A 11 7.63 9.26 16.01
C LEU A 11 7.00 8.73 14.71
N LEU A 12 5.74 8.31 14.75
CA LEU A 12 5.02 7.88 13.55
C LEU A 12 4.87 9.03 12.56
N LEU A 13 4.45 10.22 12.99
CA LEU A 13 4.27 11.39 12.12
C LEU A 13 5.59 11.91 11.56
N ASP A 14 6.70 11.78 12.28
CA ASP A 14 8.05 12.08 11.77
C ASP A 14 8.49 11.10 10.67
N VAL A 15 8.13 9.82 10.82
CA VAL A 15 8.59 8.73 9.95
C VAL A 15 7.71 8.57 8.71
N LEU A 16 6.40 8.75 8.84
CA LEU A 16 5.42 8.46 7.79
C LEU A 16 5.66 9.24 6.47
N PRO A 17 6.04 10.54 6.46
CA PRO A 17 6.39 11.25 5.23
C PRO A 17 7.55 10.59 4.47
N LEU A 18 8.57 10.11 5.19
CA LEU A 18 9.74 9.45 4.60
C LEU A 18 9.38 8.09 4.00
N VAL A 19 8.39 7.41 4.60
CA VAL A 19 7.82 6.18 4.04
C VAL A 19 6.99 6.49 2.78
N ALA A 20 6.21 7.57 2.78
CA ALA A 20 5.36 7.99 1.67
C ALA A 20 6.14 8.43 0.40
N GLU A 21 7.44 8.66 0.52
CA GLU A 21 8.33 8.86 -0.62
C GLU A 21 8.49 7.58 -1.47
N GLU A 22 8.40 6.38 -0.88
CA GLU A 22 8.43 5.11 -1.63
C GLU A 22 7.08 4.85 -2.31
N LYS A 23 7.01 5.15 -3.62
CA LYS A 23 5.77 5.06 -4.41
C LYS A 23 5.29 3.63 -4.68
N VAL A 24 6.08 2.62 -4.34
CA VAL A 24 5.69 1.22 -4.42
C VAL A 24 4.76 0.80 -3.27
N PHE A 25 4.55 1.67 -2.29
CA PHE A 25 3.73 1.39 -1.12
C PHE A 25 2.53 2.32 -0.98
N ALA A 26 1.46 1.80 -0.37
CA ALA A 26 0.39 2.60 0.21
C ALA A 26 0.07 2.16 1.64
N LEU A 27 -0.30 3.13 2.47
CA LEU A 27 -0.73 2.95 3.84
C LEU A 27 -2.11 2.28 3.90
N LYS A 28 -2.25 1.33 4.82
CA LYS A 28 -3.52 0.65 5.11
C LYS A 28 -3.73 0.51 6.62
N GLY A 29 -4.75 -0.27 6.96
CA GLY A 29 -4.94 -0.75 8.33
C GLY A 29 -5.49 0.31 9.28
N GLY A 30 -5.25 0.10 10.57
CA GLY A 30 -5.78 0.96 11.64
C GLY A 30 -5.24 2.39 11.58
N THR A 31 -3.97 2.55 11.21
CA THR A 31 -3.29 3.84 11.18
C THR A 31 -3.80 4.73 10.05
N ALA A 32 -4.07 4.16 8.87
CA ALA A 32 -4.76 4.88 7.79
C ALA A 32 -6.11 5.46 8.26
N ILE A 33 -6.96 4.59 8.83
CA ILE A 33 -8.30 5.00 9.29
C ILE A 33 -8.20 6.03 10.41
N ASN A 34 -7.28 5.84 11.36
CA ASN A 34 -7.19 6.69 12.52
C ASN A 34 -6.65 8.08 12.17
N LEU A 35 -5.57 8.18 11.39
CA LEU A 35 -4.92 9.47 11.12
C LEU A 35 -5.60 10.27 10.01
N PHE A 36 -6.16 9.59 8.99
CA PHE A 36 -6.62 10.22 7.76
C PHE A 36 -8.15 10.25 7.62
N GLU A 37 -8.91 9.52 8.45
CA GLU A 37 -10.37 9.46 8.30
C GLU A 37 -11.19 9.72 9.56
N ARG A 38 -10.69 9.39 10.77
CA ARG A 38 -11.53 9.36 11.99
C ARG A 38 -11.00 10.16 13.18
N ASP A 39 -10.08 11.09 12.94
CA ASP A 39 -9.57 12.01 13.97
C ASP A 39 -8.92 11.32 15.20
N LEU A 40 -8.16 10.26 14.95
CA LEU A 40 -7.42 9.48 15.95
C LEU A 40 -8.29 8.97 17.13
N PRO A 41 -9.40 8.24 16.87
CA PRO A 41 -10.37 7.87 17.91
C PRO A 41 -9.87 6.71 18.79
N ARG A 42 -8.81 6.02 18.36
CA ARG A 42 -8.20 4.87 19.02
C ARG A 42 -6.72 4.78 18.68
N LEU A 43 -6.00 3.97 19.43
CA LEU A 43 -4.56 3.78 19.27
C LEU A 43 -4.27 2.82 18.11
N SER A 44 -3.56 3.31 17.09
CA SER A 44 -2.91 2.47 16.07
C SER A 44 -1.63 3.19 15.67
N VAL A 45 -0.49 2.59 16.01
CA VAL A 45 0.84 3.22 15.97
C VAL A 45 1.85 2.43 15.14
N ASP A 46 1.37 1.41 14.43
CA ASP A 46 2.14 0.67 13.43
C ASP A 46 1.80 1.17 12.03
N ILE A 47 2.78 1.23 11.15
CA ILE A 47 2.64 1.62 9.74
C ILE A 47 2.49 0.34 8.91
N ASP A 48 1.25 -0.02 8.59
CA ASP A 48 0.94 -1.14 7.72
C ASP A 48 0.92 -0.71 6.26
N LEU A 49 1.71 -1.39 5.43
CA LEU A 49 1.87 -1.08 4.01
C LEU A 49 1.38 -2.21 3.11
N THR A 50 0.89 -1.83 1.94
CA THR A 50 0.61 -2.72 0.81
C THR A 50 1.58 -2.41 -0.32
N TYR A 51 2.22 -3.46 -0.86
CA TYR A 51 3.01 -3.36 -2.08
C TYR A 51 2.07 -3.25 -3.29
N LEU A 52 2.19 -2.17 -4.05
CA LEU A 52 1.27 -1.81 -5.12
C LEU A 52 1.53 -2.52 -6.46
N PRO A 53 2.77 -2.78 -6.89
CA PRO A 53 3.01 -3.48 -8.14
C PRO A 53 2.53 -4.94 -8.14
N PHE A 54 2.23 -5.46 -9.33
CA PHE A 54 1.73 -6.82 -9.56
C PHE A 54 2.85 -7.81 -9.92
N ASP A 55 4.07 -7.58 -9.43
CA ASP A 55 5.24 -8.40 -9.78
C ASP A 55 5.09 -9.86 -9.34
N ALA A 56 5.84 -10.74 -10.02
CA ALA A 56 6.03 -12.11 -9.58
C ALA A 56 6.58 -12.15 -8.14
N ARG A 57 6.30 -13.24 -7.41
CA ARG A 57 6.56 -13.32 -5.97
C ARG A 57 8.00 -12.91 -5.61
N ASP A 58 9.00 -13.53 -6.22
CA ASP A 58 10.39 -13.33 -5.82
C ASP A 58 10.88 -11.91 -6.14
N ALA A 59 10.46 -11.38 -7.30
CA ALA A 59 10.73 -9.99 -7.67
C ALA A 59 10.08 -9.00 -6.69
N ALA A 60 8.83 -9.24 -6.27
CA ALA A 60 8.16 -8.41 -5.28
C ALA A 60 8.87 -8.46 -3.91
N LEU A 61 9.33 -9.64 -3.48
CA LEU A 61 10.05 -9.76 -2.20
C LEU A 61 11.38 -9.00 -2.21
N ALA A 62 12.14 -9.10 -3.30
CA ALA A 62 13.37 -8.32 -3.49
C ALA A 62 13.09 -6.81 -3.48
N ALA A 63 12.11 -6.36 -4.26
CA ALA A 63 11.72 -4.95 -4.33
C ALA A 63 11.25 -4.40 -2.98
N ILE A 64 10.52 -5.21 -2.19
CA ILE A 64 10.10 -4.85 -0.83
C ILE A 64 11.32 -4.66 0.08
N SER A 65 12.27 -5.60 0.10
CA SER A 65 13.48 -5.48 0.93
C SER A 65 14.26 -4.22 0.55
N GLU A 66 14.54 -4.01 -0.74
CA GLU A 66 15.27 -2.83 -1.22
C GLU A 66 14.57 -1.52 -0.84
N ALA A 67 13.23 -1.46 -0.98
CA ALA A 67 12.47 -0.28 -0.60
C ALA A 67 12.52 -0.03 0.91
N LEU A 68 12.44 -1.07 1.74
CA LEU A 68 12.60 -0.94 3.19
C LEU A 68 14.02 -0.51 3.59
N GLN A 69 15.05 -0.95 2.87
CA GLN A 69 16.42 -0.47 3.08
C GLN A 69 16.56 1.02 2.75
N ARG A 70 15.95 1.50 1.66
CA ARG A 70 15.92 2.94 1.32
C ARG A 70 15.15 3.75 2.36
N ILE A 71 14.01 3.25 2.85
CA ILE A 71 13.24 3.87 3.94
C ILE A 71 14.10 3.98 5.19
N ARG A 72 14.74 2.87 5.60
CA ARG A 72 15.66 2.83 6.74
C ARG A 72 16.72 3.93 6.64
N ALA A 73 17.44 3.98 5.52
CA ALA A 73 18.51 4.94 5.31
C ALA A 73 18.01 6.39 5.40
N ARG A 74 16.82 6.69 4.85
CA ARG A 74 16.18 8.01 4.98
C ARG A 74 15.84 8.35 6.41
N ILE A 75 15.23 7.42 7.16
CA ILE A 75 14.84 7.67 8.55
C ILE A 75 16.08 7.92 9.41
N GLU A 76 17.11 7.09 9.30
CA GLU A 76 18.34 7.24 10.10
C GLU A 76 19.08 8.56 9.76
N LYS A 77 18.98 9.03 8.52
CA LYS A 77 19.56 10.31 8.09
C LYS A 77 18.76 11.52 8.56
N THR A 78 17.44 11.46 8.52
CA THR A 78 16.56 12.63 8.70
C THR A 78 16.00 12.74 10.11
N VAL A 79 15.63 11.62 10.74
CA VAL A 79 14.97 11.62 12.05
C VAL A 79 16.00 11.41 13.15
N ALA A 80 16.44 12.50 13.77
CA ALA A 80 17.48 12.49 14.80
C ALA A 80 17.20 11.48 15.93
N LYS A 81 18.26 10.81 16.39
CA LYS A 81 18.23 9.85 17.50
C LYS A 81 17.28 8.66 17.28
N THR A 82 16.98 8.32 16.03
CA THR A 82 16.15 7.17 15.67
C THR A 82 17.03 6.05 15.12
N ARG A 83 16.97 4.89 15.77
CA ARG A 83 17.60 3.67 15.28
C ARG A 83 16.58 2.85 14.51
N VAL A 84 16.94 2.38 13.32
CA VAL A 84 16.05 1.56 12.50
C VAL A 84 16.66 0.20 12.25
N THR A 85 15.94 -0.86 12.65
CA THR A 85 16.39 -2.24 12.49
C THR A 85 15.51 -2.94 11.46
N LEU A 86 16.13 -3.52 10.43
CA LEU A 86 15.46 -4.45 9.52
C LEU A 86 15.30 -5.80 10.20
N VAL A 87 14.08 -6.31 10.24
CA VAL A 87 13.72 -7.54 10.94
C VAL A 87 13.48 -8.63 9.91
N VAL A 88 14.32 -9.66 9.97
CA VAL A 88 14.16 -10.89 9.20
C VAL A 88 13.04 -11.72 9.82
N GLN A 89 11.99 -11.98 9.06
CA GLN A 89 10.85 -12.80 9.47
C GLN A 89 11.11 -14.28 9.16
N PRO A 90 10.34 -15.21 9.76
CA PRO A 90 10.42 -16.64 9.42
C PRO A 90 10.33 -16.86 7.90
N GLY A 91 11.23 -17.69 7.37
CA GLY A 91 11.39 -17.87 5.93
C GLY A 91 12.32 -16.88 5.24
N GLY A 92 13.12 -16.13 6.00
CA GLY A 92 14.16 -15.23 5.46
C GLY A 92 13.62 -13.91 4.90
N LEU A 93 12.36 -13.58 5.19
CA LEU A 93 11.69 -12.45 4.58
C LEU A 93 11.99 -11.13 5.31
N GLU A 94 12.54 -10.17 4.59
CA GLU A 94 12.80 -8.82 5.08
C GLU A 94 11.63 -7.88 4.73
N ALA A 95 10.55 -7.95 5.51
CA ALA A 95 9.33 -7.16 5.25
C ALA A 95 8.91 -6.29 6.45
N LYS A 96 9.82 -6.05 7.40
CA LYS A 96 9.51 -5.32 8.63
C LYS A 96 10.68 -4.47 9.11
N LEU A 97 10.40 -3.22 9.49
CA LEU A 97 11.33 -2.33 10.19
C LEU A 97 10.83 -2.07 11.61
N HIS A 98 11.76 -2.00 12.56
CA HIS A 98 11.53 -1.46 13.89
C HIS A 98 12.23 -0.11 13.98
N CYS A 99 11.47 0.96 14.21
CA CYS A 99 12.01 2.30 14.40
C CYS A 99 11.91 2.65 15.87
N GLN A 100 13.06 2.86 16.53
CA GLN A 100 13.14 3.13 17.96
C GLN A 100 13.75 4.52 18.21
N ARG A 101 13.09 5.32 19.04
CA ARG A 101 13.58 6.62 19.50
C ARG A 101 13.41 6.71 21.02
N GLY A 102 14.52 6.69 21.75
CA GLY A 102 14.48 6.60 23.21
C GLY A 102 13.72 5.35 23.69
N ARG A 103 12.65 5.56 24.47
CA ARG A 103 11.81 4.48 25.03
C ARG A 103 10.60 4.11 24.16
N VAL A 104 10.36 4.81 23.05
CA VAL A 104 9.24 4.51 22.15
C VAL A 104 9.71 3.80 20.89
N GLN A 105 8.84 2.96 20.35
CA GLN A 105 9.09 2.19 19.15
C GLN A 105 7.82 2.12 18.30
N ILE A 106 7.97 2.24 16.98
CA ILE A 106 6.93 1.94 16.00
C ILE A 106 7.41 0.85 15.05
N LYS A 107 6.47 0.17 14.40
CA LYS A 107 6.79 -0.83 13.37
C LYS A 107 6.33 -0.33 12.01
N ILE A 108 7.12 -0.65 11.00
CA ILE A 108 6.72 -0.52 9.59
C ILE A 108 6.66 -1.95 9.05
N GLU A 109 5.51 -2.37 8.55
CA GLU A 109 5.29 -3.75 8.11
C GLU A 109 4.63 -3.78 6.73
N VAL A 110 5.22 -4.56 5.82
CA VAL A 110 4.68 -4.79 4.49
C VAL A 110 4.06 -6.19 4.46
N ASN A 111 2.83 -6.32 3.99
CA ASN A 111 2.25 -7.64 3.75
C ASN A 111 2.76 -8.20 2.39
N PRO A 112 3.58 -9.25 2.38
CA PRO A 112 4.16 -9.81 1.14
C PRO A 112 3.16 -10.64 0.32
N THR A 113 2.06 -11.06 0.94
CA THR A 113 1.10 -12.03 0.38
C THR A 113 -0.05 -11.31 -0.32
N LEU A 114 -0.58 -10.25 0.29
CA LEU A 114 -1.63 -9.41 -0.28
C LEU A 114 -0.97 -8.21 -0.97
N ARG A 115 -0.67 -8.40 -2.26
CA ARG A 115 -0.09 -7.40 -3.16
C ARG A 115 -1.14 -6.85 -4.13
N GLY A 116 -0.84 -5.69 -4.70
CA GLY A 116 -1.73 -4.98 -5.60
C GLY A 116 -2.83 -4.23 -4.86
N HIS A 117 -3.66 -3.56 -5.65
CA HIS A 117 -4.84 -2.82 -5.23
C HIS A 117 -5.94 -3.02 -6.28
N LEU A 118 -7.20 -3.00 -5.84
CA LEU A 118 -8.37 -3.13 -6.70
C LEU A 118 -8.88 -1.75 -7.17
N MET A 119 -8.73 -0.76 -6.31
CA MET A 119 -9.16 0.61 -6.43
C MET A 119 -7.92 1.51 -6.35
N PRO A 120 -7.90 2.65 -7.04
CA PRO A 120 -6.77 3.56 -7.00
C PRO A 120 -6.48 4.01 -5.57
N THR A 121 -5.19 4.19 -5.26
CA THR A 121 -4.75 4.79 -3.99
C THR A 121 -5.16 6.26 -3.95
N ARG A 122 -5.44 6.76 -2.76
CA ARG A 122 -5.83 8.16 -2.53
C ARG A 122 -4.71 8.86 -1.79
N LEU A 123 -4.16 9.93 -2.35
CA LEU A 123 -3.28 10.81 -1.58
C LEU A 123 -4.15 11.58 -0.58
N MET A 124 -3.86 11.43 0.71
CA MET A 124 -4.64 12.04 1.77
C MET A 124 -3.71 12.77 2.74
N SER A 125 -4.15 13.92 3.24
CA SER A 125 -3.57 14.57 4.42
C SER A 125 -4.17 14.00 5.69
N CYS A 126 -3.41 13.99 6.79
CA CYS A 126 -3.98 13.69 8.10
C CYS A 126 -5.12 14.67 8.43
N THR A 127 -6.04 14.24 9.29
CA THR A 127 -7.19 15.05 9.71
C THR A 127 -6.80 16.35 10.41
N ALA A 128 -7.65 17.37 10.34
CA ALA A 128 -7.39 18.67 10.98
C ALA A 128 -7.09 18.52 12.48
N ARG A 129 -7.83 17.67 13.18
CA ARG A 129 -7.59 17.38 14.60
C ARG A 129 -6.19 16.81 14.85
N VAL A 130 -5.69 15.92 14.00
CA VAL A 130 -4.31 15.38 14.13
C VAL A 130 -3.28 16.47 13.83
N GLN A 131 -3.53 17.33 12.84
CA GLN A 131 -2.65 18.45 12.52
C GLN A 131 -2.55 19.43 13.69
N ASP A 132 -3.68 19.80 14.29
CA ASP A 132 -3.75 20.73 15.41
C ASP A 132 -3.12 20.13 16.68
N GLU A 133 -3.40 18.86 16.97
CA GLU A 133 -2.93 18.20 18.20
C GLU A 133 -1.41 17.95 18.21
N PHE A 134 -0.80 17.75 17.04
CA PHE A 134 0.62 17.43 16.90
C PHE A 134 1.44 18.52 16.22
N GLU A 135 0.80 19.60 15.75
CA GLU A 135 1.40 20.71 15.00
C GLU A 135 2.20 20.20 13.77
N MET A 136 1.65 19.19 13.10
CA MET A 136 2.32 18.45 12.03
C MET A 136 1.39 18.18 10.86
N PHE A 137 1.87 18.49 9.66
CA PHE A 137 1.19 18.14 8.42
C PHE A 137 1.85 16.91 7.78
N VAL A 138 1.06 15.88 7.51
CA VAL A 138 1.53 14.64 6.90
C VAL A 138 0.58 14.22 5.80
N GLU A 139 1.14 13.91 4.63
CA GLU A 139 0.42 13.29 3.51
C GLU A 139 0.96 11.89 3.23
N ALA A 140 0.07 10.98 2.87
CA ALA A 140 0.45 9.63 2.47
C ALA A 140 -0.52 9.07 1.42
N PRO A 141 -0.05 8.19 0.51
CA PRO A 141 -0.94 7.37 -0.30
C PRO A 141 -1.64 6.35 0.60
N VAL A 142 -2.97 6.37 0.62
CA VAL A 142 -3.82 5.51 1.44
C VAL A 142 -4.63 4.57 0.56
N VAL A 143 -4.69 3.30 0.93
CA VAL A 143 -5.53 2.29 0.29
C VAL A 143 -7.02 2.63 0.47
N SER A 144 -7.83 2.47 -0.57
CA SER A 144 -9.27 2.76 -0.51
C SER A 144 -9.98 1.94 0.57
N HIS A 145 -10.95 2.57 1.25
CA HIS A 145 -11.66 2.05 2.42
C HIS A 145 -12.24 0.63 2.23
N GLY A 146 -12.57 0.24 1.00
CA GLY A 146 -13.16 -1.06 0.67
C GLY A 146 -12.18 -2.24 0.55
N GLU A 147 -10.89 -2.01 0.34
CA GLU A 147 -9.93 -3.09 0.09
C GLU A 147 -9.47 -3.89 1.32
N PRO A 148 -9.28 -3.28 2.51
CA PRO A 148 -8.88 -4.02 3.70
C PRO A 148 -9.89 -5.10 4.11
N PHE A 149 -11.12 -5.04 3.60
CA PHE A 149 -12.16 -6.04 3.87
C PHE A 149 -11.98 -7.34 3.09
N ARG A 150 -11.14 -7.41 2.04
CA ARG A 150 -10.90 -8.67 1.29
C ARG A 150 -10.44 -9.79 2.20
N GLY A 151 -9.50 -9.52 3.12
CA GLY A 151 -9.01 -10.54 4.06
C GLY A 151 -10.10 -11.00 5.04
N LYS A 152 -10.95 -10.09 5.50
CA LYS A 152 -12.04 -10.40 6.44
C LYS A 152 -13.20 -11.13 5.78
N ILE A 153 -13.57 -10.71 4.56
CA ILE A 153 -14.61 -11.36 3.75
C ILE A 153 -14.13 -12.74 3.31
N CYS A 154 -12.93 -12.85 2.71
CA CYS A 154 -12.38 -14.16 2.33
C CYS A 154 -12.22 -15.10 3.54
N ALA A 155 -11.77 -14.60 4.70
CA ALA A 155 -11.71 -15.42 5.92
C ALA A 155 -13.09 -15.80 6.46
N ALA A 156 -14.09 -14.91 6.38
CA ALA A 156 -15.47 -15.22 6.73
C ALA A 156 -16.08 -16.27 5.79
N THR A 157 -15.85 -16.14 4.48
CA THR A 157 -16.30 -17.08 3.46
C THR A 157 -15.59 -18.43 3.58
N ASP A 158 -14.27 -18.48 3.85
CA ASP A 158 -13.57 -19.75 4.05
C ASP A 158 -14.04 -20.48 5.31
N ARG A 159 -14.30 -19.76 6.41
CA ARG A 159 -14.91 -20.35 7.62
C ARG A 159 -16.35 -20.84 7.36
N ALA A 160 -17.13 -20.08 6.60
CA ALA A 160 -18.48 -20.50 6.19
C ALA A 160 -18.43 -21.77 5.32
N ARG A 161 -17.47 -21.86 4.39
CA ARG A 161 -17.27 -23.03 3.53
C ARG A 161 -16.81 -24.25 4.33
N ARG A 162 -15.87 -24.10 5.28
CA ARG A 162 -15.42 -25.20 6.16
C ARG A 162 -16.56 -25.71 7.06
N ARG A 163 -17.40 -24.83 7.63
CA ARG A 163 -18.59 -25.25 8.42
C ARG A 163 -19.68 -25.91 7.58
N SER A 164 -19.86 -25.47 6.33
CA SER A 164 -20.79 -26.09 5.38
C SER A 164 -20.29 -27.45 4.86
N LEU A 165 -18.98 -27.71 4.87
CA LEU A 165 -18.42 -29.00 4.44
C LEU A 165 -18.38 -30.03 5.59
N SER A 166 -18.27 -29.58 6.85
CA SER A 166 -18.31 -30.46 8.02
C SER A 166 -19.73 -30.92 8.38
N SER A 167 -20.75 -30.33 7.77
CA SER A 167 -22.14 -30.75 7.90
C SER A 167 -22.61 -31.16 6.51
N GLY A 168 -22.78 -32.46 6.26
CA GLY A 168 -23.21 -33.02 4.97
C GLY A 168 -24.64 -32.64 4.54
N ARG A 169 -25.11 -31.42 4.83
CA ARG A 169 -26.40 -30.89 4.39
C ARG A 169 -26.17 -29.96 3.20
N ARG A 170 -26.51 -30.45 2.01
CA ARG A 170 -26.89 -29.57 0.91
C ARG A 170 -28.05 -28.69 1.41
N PRO A 171 -27.99 -27.35 1.29
CA PRO A 171 -29.16 -26.52 1.56
C PRO A 171 -30.26 -26.88 0.54
N PRO A 172 -31.53 -26.99 0.96
CA PRO A 172 -32.62 -27.27 0.04
C PRO A 172 -32.73 -26.12 -0.98
N ILE A 173 -32.75 -26.49 -2.25
CA ILE A 173 -33.17 -25.58 -3.33
C ILE A 173 -34.66 -25.35 -3.11
N PRO A 174 -35.14 -24.10 -2.87
CA PRO A 174 -36.56 -23.85 -2.79
C PRO A 174 -37.20 -24.14 -4.15
N ALA A 175 -38.09 -25.12 -4.19
CA ALA A 175 -38.94 -25.40 -5.32
C ALA A 175 -40.02 -24.30 -5.43
N ASN A 176 -40.34 -23.93 -6.67
CA ASN A 176 -41.44 -23.08 -7.15
C ASN A 176 -41.23 -21.56 -7.07
N THR A 177 -40.79 -20.97 -8.19
CA THR A 177 -41.67 -20.11 -8.99
C THR A 177 -41.26 -20.20 -10.47
N THR A 178 -42.19 -20.75 -11.25
CA THR A 178 -42.44 -20.66 -12.70
C THR A 178 -41.40 -19.98 -13.63
N SER A 179 -40.85 -20.82 -14.51
CA SER A 179 -40.54 -20.57 -15.94
C SER A 179 -40.20 -19.14 -16.40
N ASN A 180 -38.91 -18.89 -16.65
CA ASN A 180 -38.52 -18.46 -17.98
C ASN A 180 -37.14 -19.03 -18.34
N SER A 181 -37.09 -19.74 -19.46
CA SER A 181 -35.99 -20.58 -19.89
C SER A 181 -34.82 -19.78 -20.44
N LEU A 182 -33.71 -19.73 -19.72
CA LEU A 182 -32.38 -19.59 -20.32
C LEU A 182 -31.50 -20.73 -19.81
N ARG A 183 -31.54 -21.81 -20.59
CA ARG A 183 -30.75 -23.02 -20.42
C ARG A 183 -29.30 -22.68 -20.82
N CYS A 184 -28.42 -22.43 -19.85
CA CYS A 184 -26.98 -22.44 -20.12
C CYS A 184 -26.55 -23.87 -20.45
N GLY A 185 -26.35 -24.16 -21.73
CA GLY A 185 -25.79 -25.43 -22.21
C GLY A 185 -24.34 -25.62 -21.75
N PRO A 186 -23.82 -26.85 -21.79
CA PRO A 186 -22.46 -27.15 -21.39
C PRO A 186 -21.47 -26.42 -22.29
N ALA A 187 -20.46 -25.79 -21.68
CA ALA A 187 -19.39 -25.09 -22.38
C ALA A 187 -18.70 -26.03 -23.38
N VAL A 188 -18.77 -25.64 -24.65
CA VAL A 188 -18.07 -26.25 -25.78
C VAL A 188 -16.56 -26.23 -25.50
N ARG A 189 -15.92 -27.40 -25.60
CA ARG A 189 -14.46 -27.55 -25.61
C ARG A 189 -13.90 -26.76 -26.80
N GLN A 190 -12.98 -25.83 -26.55
CA GLN A 190 -12.19 -25.21 -27.62
C GLN A 190 -11.27 -26.26 -28.25
N PRO A 191 -11.19 -26.35 -29.59
CA PRO A 191 -10.20 -27.18 -30.25
C PRO A 191 -8.83 -26.48 -30.24
N ARG A 192 -7.79 -27.32 -30.03
CA ARG A 192 -6.38 -26.97 -30.19
C ARG A 192 -6.13 -26.48 -31.63
N ALA A 193 -5.51 -25.32 -31.78
CA ALA A 193 -4.84 -24.93 -33.02
C ALA A 193 -3.35 -25.26 -32.91
N ALA A 194 -2.85 -26.04 -33.87
CA ALA A 194 -1.45 -26.38 -34.07
C ALA A 194 -0.98 -25.79 -35.41
N HIS A 195 0.32 -25.44 -35.45
CA HIS A 195 1.17 -25.09 -36.60
C HIS A 195 0.96 -23.67 -37.20
N GLY A 196 1.98 -22.90 -37.58
CA GLY A 196 3.40 -23.19 -37.82
C GLY A 196 4.30 -21.93 -37.73
N PRO A 197 5.56 -22.00 -38.23
CA PRO A 197 6.66 -21.15 -37.77
C PRO A 197 6.73 -19.82 -38.51
N CYS A 198 6.98 -18.73 -37.77
CA CYS A 198 7.22 -17.40 -38.34
C CYS A 198 8.74 -17.17 -38.51
N HIS A 199 9.15 -16.97 -39.75
CA HIS A 199 10.53 -16.72 -40.17
C HIS A 199 11.15 -15.50 -39.46
N ARG A 200 12.37 -15.68 -38.94
CA ARG A 200 13.26 -14.60 -38.49
C ARG A 200 13.97 -13.96 -39.68
N SER A 201 13.94 -12.64 -39.77
CA SER A 201 14.99 -11.80 -40.36
C SER A 201 14.81 -10.36 -39.87
N PRO A 202 15.89 -9.70 -39.42
CA PRO A 202 16.04 -8.29 -39.75
C PRO A 202 17.48 -7.94 -40.15
N ARG A 203 17.63 -7.18 -41.25
CA ARG A 203 18.77 -6.29 -41.51
C ARG A 203 18.25 -4.87 -41.70
N HIS A 204 18.93 -3.94 -41.00
CA HIS A 204 19.13 -2.49 -41.23
C HIS A 204 18.29 -1.77 -42.31
N HIS A 205 17.78 -0.56 -42.12
CA HIS A 205 18.50 0.69 -41.80
C HIS A 205 17.51 1.89 -41.65
N ARG A 206 17.94 2.93 -40.93
CA ARG A 206 17.73 4.39 -41.16
C ARG A 206 16.41 5.08 -40.75
N SER A 207 16.53 5.83 -39.66
CA SER A 207 16.35 7.30 -39.53
C SER A 207 15.13 8.00 -40.16
N CYS A 208 14.27 8.52 -39.28
CA CYS A 208 13.60 9.84 -39.28
C CYS A 208 13.12 10.05 -37.82
N GLY A 209 13.23 11.19 -37.14
CA GLY A 209 13.22 12.57 -37.60
C GLY A 209 11.94 13.23 -37.09
N LEU A 210 12.09 14.12 -36.10
CA LEU A 210 11.13 15.11 -35.56
C LEU A 210 10.00 14.65 -34.61
N GLY A 211 9.88 15.40 -33.51
CA GLY A 211 8.73 15.35 -32.59
C GLY A 211 8.99 15.92 -31.20
N LEU A 212 9.65 17.09 -31.07
CA LEU A 212 9.68 17.87 -29.84
C LEU A 212 8.23 18.27 -29.46
N LEU A 213 7.73 17.86 -28.30
CA LEU A 213 6.75 18.65 -27.56
C LEU A 213 7.30 18.95 -26.17
N ALA A 214 7.77 20.19 -26.04
CA ALA A 214 8.06 20.83 -24.78
C ALA A 214 6.75 21.13 -24.04
N PHE A 215 6.60 20.61 -22.82
CA PHE A 215 5.55 21.05 -21.90
C PHE A 215 6.21 21.95 -20.84
N ARG A 216 6.03 23.27 -21.00
CA ARG A 216 6.39 24.28 -19.99
C ARG A 216 5.17 24.58 -19.09
N PRO A 217 5.38 25.05 -17.86
CA PRO A 217 4.54 24.75 -16.71
C PRO A 217 3.45 25.79 -16.44
N SER A 218 2.33 25.36 -15.86
CA SER A 218 1.28 26.25 -15.37
C SER A 218 1.70 26.94 -14.07
N ARG A 219 1.75 28.26 -14.14
CA ARG A 219 2.02 29.20 -13.06
C ARG A 219 0.85 29.21 -12.06
N HIS A 220 0.88 28.42 -10.98
CA HIS A 220 0.06 28.70 -9.78
C HIS A 220 0.51 28.06 -8.45
N LEU A 221 1.75 27.58 -8.33
CA LEU A 221 2.28 27.04 -7.06
C LEU A 221 3.67 27.62 -6.70
N VAL A 222 3.83 28.93 -6.86
CA VAL A 222 4.97 29.68 -6.31
C VAL A 222 4.43 30.75 -5.37
N ARG A 223 4.09 30.33 -4.15
CA ARG A 223 3.92 31.16 -2.94
C ARG A 223 3.57 30.21 -1.79
N ILE A 224 4.59 29.85 -1.01
CA ILE A 224 4.57 29.30 0.38
C ILE A 224 5.97 28.72 0.72
N TRP A 225 6.88 28.57 -0.24
CA TRP A 225 8.26 28.10 0.02
C TRP A 225 9.30 29.20 0.28
N CYS A 226 8.89 30.44 0.57
CA CYS A 226 9.80 31.59 0.72
C CYS A 226 9.55 32.43 1.99
N GLN A 227 9.19 31.80 3.12
CA GLN A 227 9.06 32.50 4.41
C GLN A 227 9.92 31.91 5.54
N TYR A 228 10.64 30.80 5.32
CA TYR A 228 11.34 30.07 6.40
C TYR A 228 12.87 30.13 6.37
N ARG A 229 13.47 31.06 5.60
CA ARG A 229 14.95 31.18 5.50
C ARG A 229 15.54 32.52 5.92
N SER A 230 14.79 33.33 6.65
CA SER A 230 15.26 34.61 7.19
C SER A 230 15.09 34.62 8.71
N ASN A 231 15.90 33.84 9.41
CA ASN A 231 16.26 34.05 10.82
C ASN A 231 17.32 33.02 11.24
N ALA A 232 18.59 33.35 10.98
CA ALA A 232 19.72 32.78 11.68
C ALA A 232 20.53 33.97 12.23
N PRO A 233 20.83 34.01 13.55
CA PRO A 233 21.64 35.08 14.13
C PRO A 233 23.13 34.86 13.82
N GLN A 234 23.83 36.01 13.80
CA GLN A 234 25.22 36.35 13.49
C GLN A 234 26.28 35.24 13.52
#